data_AF-A0A7Y0X9G8-F1
#
_entry.id   AF-A0A7Y0X9G8-F1
#
_cell.length_a   1.000
_cell.length_b   1.000
_cell.length_c   1.000
_cell.angle_alpha   90.00
_cell.angle_beta   90.00
_cell.angle_gamma   90.00
#
_symmetry.space_group_name_H-M   'P 1'
#
loop_
_entity.id
_entity.type
_entity.pdbx_description
1 polymer ?
#
loop_
_entity_poly.entity_id
_entity_poly.type
_entity_poly.pdbx_seq_one_letter_code
_entity_poly.pdbx_strand_id
1 'polypeptide(L)'
;INGREVMDRVKRERDRFVGFVLESVDDIPAEDKLSGYAKFADDHTLIIDDHTQVTAQRIVIATGSRPAYPAAWNELGDRLVINDDVFDWDDLPESVAVFG
;
A
#
# COMPACT_ATOMS: atom_id res chain seq x y z
N ILE A 1 -2.00 -27.95 11.00
CA ILE A 1 -1.24 -26.93 10.22
C ILE A 1 -0.52 -26.07 11.22
N ASN A 2 0.78 -25.78 11.03
CA ASN A 2 1.50 -24.83 11.87
C ASN A 2 1.30 -23.43 11.29
N GLY A 3 0.43 -22.61 11.89
CA GLY A 3 0.05 -21.32 11.33
C GLY A 3 1.21 -20.32 11.30
N ARG A 4 2.10 -20.34 12.30
CA ARG A 4 3.32 -19.53 12.31
C ARG A 4 4.23 -19.86 11.13
N GLU A 5 4.52 -21.14 10.88
CA GLU A 5 5.34 -21.54 9.73
C GLU A 5 4.71 -21.14 8.39
N VAL A 6 3.37 -21.18 8.30
CA VAL A 6 2.63 -20.71 7.12
C VAL A 6 2.80 -19.21 6.94
N MET A 7 2.54 -18.41 7.99
CA MET A 7 2.65 -16.96 7.91
C MET A 7 4.10 -16.50 7.67
N ASP A 8 5.08 -17.15 8.28
CA ASP A 8 6.50 -16.90 8.04
C ASP A 8 6.86 -17.13 6.58
N ARG A 9 6.33 -18.20 5.96
CA ARG A 9 6.56 -18.47 4.53
C ARG A 9 5.90 -17.40 3.65
N VAL A 10 4.67 -17.00 3.97
CA VAL A 10 3.95 -15.95 3.23
C VAL A 10 4.72 -14.63 3.27
N LYS A 11 5.17 -14.20 4.47
CA LYS A 11 5.97 -12.99 4.66
C LYS A 11 7.28 -13.05 3.84
N ARG A 12 8.02 -14.15 3.90
CA ARG A 12 9.26 -14.32 3.12
C ARG A 12 9.04 -14.22 1.61
N GLU A 13 8.01 -14.87 1.05
CA GLU A 13 7.77 -14.79 -0.39
C GLU A 13 7.27 -13.40 -0.79
N ARG A 14 6.39 -12.76 -0.01
CA ARG A 14 5.97 -11.37 -0.21
C ARG A 14 7.20 -10.45 -0.28
N ASP A 15 8.07 -10.51 0.73
CA ASP A 15 9.24 -9.65 0.84
C ASP A 15 10.22 -9.88 -0.32
N ARG A 16 10.37 -11.15 -0.76
CA ARG A 16 11.15 -11.50 -1.94
C ARG A 16 10.59 -10.86 -3.22
N PHE A 17 9.28 -10.89 -3.44
CA PHE A 17 8.68 -10.26 -4.62
C PHE A 17 8.74 -8.74 -4.58
N VAL A 18 8.53 -8.14 -3.41
CA VAL A 18 8.66 -6.68 -3.21
C VAL A 18 10.10 -6.23 -3.48
N GLY A 19 11.10 -7.02 -3.07
CA GLY A 19 12.51 -6.71 -3.32
C GLY A 19 12.84 -6.46 -4.79
N PHE A 20 12.31 -7.28 -5.72
CA PHE A 20 12.55 -7.09 -7.16
C PHE A 20 11.95 -5.79 -7.70
N VAL A 21 10.80 -5.36 -7.15
CA VAL A 21 10.16 -4.11 -7.55
C VAL A 21 10.93 -2.91 -7.00
N LEU A 22 11.38 -2.98 -5.75
CA LEU A 22 12.18 -1.91 -5.13
C LEU A 22 13.50 -1.70 -5.88
N GLU A 23 14.21 -2.78 -6.24
CA GLU A 23 15.43 -2.69 -7.05
C GLU A 23 15.19 -1.95 -8.37
N SER A 24 14.09 -2.27 -9.05
CA SER A 24 13.70 -1.60 -10.30
C SER A 24 13.38 -0.11 -10.12
N VAL A 25 12.82 0.29 -8.96
CA VAL A 25 12.54 1.69 -8.63
C VAL A 25 13.82 2.42 -8.22
N ASP A 26 14.73 1.75 -7.55
CA ASP A 26 16.02 2.31 -7.12
C ASP A 26 16.91 2.66 -8.32
N ASP A 27 16.84 1.89 -9.40
CA ASP A 27 17.53 2.14 -10.67
C ASP A 27 17.07 3.40 -11.43
N ILE A 28 15.88 3.94 -11.10
CA ILE A 28 15.40 5.20 -11.68
C ILE A 28 16.30 6.36 -11.19
N PRO A 29 16.70 7.31 -12.05
CA PRO A 29 17.48 8.48 -11.63
C PRO A 29 16.81 9.25 -10.48
N ALA A 30 17.61 9.78 -9.55
CA ALA A 30 17.09 10.45 -8.37
C ALA A 30 16.30 11.73 -8.73
N GLU A 31 16.70 12.43 -9.79
CA GLU A 31 16.01 13.61 -10.31
C GLU A 31 14.61 13.31 -10.87
N ASP A 32 14.34 12.05 -11.25
CA ASP A 32 13.05 11.59 -11.79
C ASP A 32 12.14 11.03 -10.68
N LYS A 33 12.60 11.05 -9.42
CA LYS A 33 11.87 10.53 -8.25
C LYS A 33 11.59 11.64 -7.25
N LEU A 34 10.34 11.72 -6.80
CA LEU A 34 9.92 12.56 -5.69
C LEU A 34 9.14 11.71 -4.70
N SER A 35 9.52 11.80 -3.43
CA SER A 35 8.80 11.15 -2.33
C SER A 35 7.77 12.12 -1.74
N GLY A 36 6.55 11.63 -1.51
CA GLY A 36 5.46 12.38 -0.87
C GLY A 36 4.11 12.17 -1.56
N TYR A 37 3.05 12.75 -1.00
CA TYR A 37 1.71 12.67 -1.60
C TYR A 37 1.46 13.84 -2.56
N ALA A 38 1.16 13.50 -3.81
CA ALA A 38 0.80 14.48 -4.82
C ALA A 38 -0.69 14.87 -4.74
N LYS A 39 -0.97 16.17 -4.77
CA LYS A 39 -2.31 16.75 -4.92
C LYS A 39 -2.32 17.80 -6.03
N PHE A 40 -3.40 17.87 -6.80
CA PHE A 40 -3.56 18.90 -7.83
C PHE A 40 -3.74 20.27 -7.17
N ALA A 41 -2.93 21.24 -7.58
CA ALA A 41 -3.17 22.66 -7.32
C ALA A 41 -4.03 23.28 -8.44
N ASP A 42 -3.78 22.84 -9.68
CA ASP A 42 -4.51 23.19 -10.89
C ASP A 42 -4.33 22.09 -11.95
N ASP A 43 -4.89 22.28 -13.16
CA ASP A 43 -4.90 21.30 -14.26
C ASP A 43 -3.50 20.79 -14.68
N HIS A 44 -2.44 21.55 -14.40
CA HIS A 44 -1.07 21.27 -14.85
C HIS A 44 -0.04 21.27 -13.73
N THR A 45 -0.47 21.46 -12.47
CA THR A 45 0.45 21.61 -11.35
C THR A 45 0.07 20.72 -10.18
N LEU A 46 1.03 19.94 -9.72
CA LEU A 46 0.94 19.12 -8.52
C LEU A 46 1.75 19.74 -7.39
N ILE A 47 1.24 19.64 -6.16
CA ILE A 47 1.98 19.89 -4.93
C ILE A 47 2.29 18.53 -4.31
N ILE A 48 3.56 18.26 -4.05
CA ILE A 48 4.03 17.10 -3.29
C ILE A 48 4.13 17.53 -1.83
N ASP A 49 3.26 16.96 -1.00
CA ASP A 49 3.07 17.30 0.41
C ASP A 49 2.99 18.83 0.64
N ASP A 50 4.05 19.42 1.20
CA ASP A 50 4.22 20.85 1.45
C ASP A 50 5.57 21.41 0.96
N HIS A 51 6.39 20.60 0.28
CA HIS A 51 7.78 20.96 -0.01
C HIS A 51 8.11 21.14 -1.50
N THR A 52 7.28 20.66 -2.43
CA THR A 52 7.63 20.71 -3.86
C THR A 52 6.41 20.96 -4.74
N GLN A 53 6.59 21.76 -5.78
CA GLN A 53 5.59 22.01 -6.82
C GLN A 53 6.13 21.52 -8.17
N VAL A 54 5.30 20.75 -8.89
CA VAL A 54 5.66 20.13 -10.17
C VAL A 54 4.67 20.57 -11.23
N THR A 55 5.16 21.30 -12.23
CA THR A 55 4.38 21.64 -13.42
C THR A 55 4.65 20.64 -14.54
N ALA A 56 3.60 20.05 -15.09
CA ALA A 56 3.70 19.01 -16.12
C ALA A 56 2.73 19.27 -17.27
N GLN A 57 3.17 18.99 -18.50
CA GLN A 57 2.29 19.08 -19.67
C GLN A 57 1.21 17.99 -19.68
N ARG A 58 1.50 16.83 -19.08
CA ARG A 58 0.65 15.65 -19.05
C ARG A 58 0.82 14.97 -17.70
N ILE A 59 -0.29 14.53 -17.12
CA ILE A 59 -0.32 13.89 -15.81
C ILE A 59 -1.06 12.55 -15.96
N VAL A 60 -0.47 11.49 -15.43
CA VAL A 60 -1.08 10.16 -15.35
C VAL A 60 -1.42 9.89 -13.89
N ILE A 61 -2.68 9.59 -13.60
CA ILE A 61 -3.12 9.20 -12.25
C ILE A 61 -2.99 7.68 -12.13
N ALA A 62 -1.99 7.23 -11.35
CA ALA A 62 -1.69 5.82 -11.12
C ALA A 62 -1.63 5.50 -9.61
N THR A 63 -2.54 6.08 -8.82
CA THR A 63 -2.53 6.02 -7.34
C THR A 63 -3.11 4.73 -6.75
N GLY A 64 -3.46 3.74 -7.58
CA GLY A 64 -4.02 2.47 -7.12
C GLY A 64 -5.41 2.60 -6.50
N SER A 65 -5.71 1.70 -5.55
CA SER A 65 -6.99 1.65 -4.83
C SER A 65 -6.75 1.40 -3.35
N ARG A 66 -7.79 1.57 -2.53
CA ARG A 66 -7.76 1.26 -1.10
C ARG A 66 -9.03 0.49 -0.70
N PRO A 67 -8.99 -0.33 0.36
CA PRO A 67 -10.17 -1.06 0.84
C PRO A 67 -11.34 -0.12 1.15
N ALA A 68 -12.55 -0.60 0.87
CA ALA A 68 -13.79 0.09 1.18
C ALA A 68 -14.75 -0.86 1.88
N TYR A 69 -15.37 -0.40 2.96
CA TYR A 69 -16.30 -1.16 3.78
C TYR A 69 -17.29 -0.20 4.47
N PRO A 70 -18.45 -0.69 4.95
CA PRO A 70 -19.42 0.14 5.65
C PRO A 70 -18.80 0.87 6.85
N ALA A 71 -19.04 2.19 6.96
CA ALA A 71 -18.46 3.00 8.03
C ALA A 71 -18.82 2.52 9.45
N ALA A 72 -19.96 1.83 9.62
CA ALA A 72 -20.36 1.23 10.88
C ALA A 72 -19.36 0.15 11.38
N TRP A 73 -18.58 -0.45 10.49
CA TRP A 73 -17.60 -1.48 10.85
C TRP A 73 -16.36 -0.92 11.54
N ASN A 74 -16.15 0.40 11.55
CA ASN A 74 -15.11 1.03 12.35
C ASN A 74 -15.24 0.67 13.85
N GLU A 75 -16.44 0.34 14.32
CA GLU A 75 -16.69 -0.12 15.70
C GLU A 75 -16.08 -1.50 16.01
N LEU A 76 -15.71 -2.29 15.00
CA LEU A 76 -15.04 -3.57 15.17
C LEU A 76 -13.56 -3.42 15.61
N GLY A 77 -13.00 -2.22 15.49
CA GLY A 77 -11.63 -1.90 15.93
C GLY A 77 -10.59 -2.86 15.36
N ASP A 78 -9.71 -3.36 16.21
CA ASP A 78 -8.59 -4.26 15.86
C ASP A 78 -9.03 -5.62 15.28
N ARG A 79 -10.34 -5.92 15.27
CA ARG A 79 -10.89 -7.13 14.63
C ARG A 79 -11.30 -6.90 13.19
N LEU A 80 -11.38 -5.65 12.74
CA LEU A 80 -11.54 -5.34 11.33
C LEU A 80 -10.19 -5.50 10.65
N VAL A 81 -10.11 -6.47 9.75
CA VAL A 81 -8.88 -6.81 9.02
C VAL A 81 -9.14 -6.54 7.54
N ILE A 82 -8.29 -5.72 6.93
CA ILE A 82 -8.25 -5.52 5.47
C ILE A 82 -7.13 -6.36 4.85
N ASN A 83 -7.04 -6.41 3.52
CA ASN A 83 -6.03 -7.22 2.84
C ASN A 83 -4.59 -6.85 3.26
N ASP A 84 -4.35 -5.60 3.66
CA ASP A 84 -3.03 -5.14 4.10
C ASP A 84 -2.65 -5.83 5.41
N ASP A 85 -3.58 -5.95 6.35
CA ASP A 85 -3.35 -6.53 7.69
C ASP A 85 -3.13 -8.06 7.67
N VAL A 86 -3.74 -8.77 6.70
CA VAL A 86 -3.66 -10.25 6.62
C VAL A 86 -2.22 -10.72 6.50
N PHE A 87 -1.37 -9.98 5.77
CA PHE A 87 0.02 -10.35 5.56
C PHE A 87 0.91 -10.08 6.78
N ASP A 88 0.40 -9.34 7.77
CA ASP A 88 1.14 -8.99 8.97
C ASP A 88 0.84 -9.92 10.15
N TRP A 89 -0.15 -10.82 10.03
CA TRP A 89 -0.41 -11.85 11.05
C TRP A 89 0.81 -12.73 11.33
N ASP A 90 1.04 -13.00 12.62
CA ASP A 90 2.13 -13.89 13.07
C ASP A 90 1.71 -15.36 13.17
N ASP A 91 0.41 -15.62 13.27
CA ASP A 91 -0.16 -16.96 13.32
C ASP A 91 -1.53 -16.95 12.63
N LEU A 92 -2.00 -18.11 12.19
CA LEU A 92 -3.33 -18.21 11.61
C LEU A 92 -4.39 -18.06 12.72
N PRO A 93 -5.41 -17.20 12.54
CA PRO A 93 -6.51 -17.13 13.49
C PRO A 93 -7.31 -18.44 13.50
N GLU A 94 -7.98 -18.71 14.63
CA GLU A 94 -8.84 -19.90 14.75
C GLU A 94 -10.04 -19.85 13.79
N SER A 95 -10.56 -18.64 13.53
CA SER A 95 -11.66 -18.42 12.58
C SER A 95 -11.65 -16.98 12.05
N VAL A 96 -12.18 -16.81 10.83
CA VAL A 96 -12.32 -15.51 10.15
C VAL A 96 -13.69 -15.47 9.48
N ALA A 97 -14.42 -14.36 9.66
CA ALA A 97 -15.59 -14.06 8.86
C ALA A 97 -15.17 -13.17 7.67
N VAL A 98 -15.31 -13.69 6.45
CA VAL A 98 -14.93 -12.97 5.23
C VAL A 98 -16.18 -12.34 4.61
N PHE A 99 -16.09 -11.05 4.30
CA PHE A 99 -17.13 -10.28 3.64
C PHE A 99 -16.62 -9.77 2.29
N GLY A 100 -17.42 -9.94 1.24
CA GLY A 100 -17.11 -9.53 -0.13
C GLY A 100 -18.36 -9.08 -0.86
#